data_AF-A0AAD7DS26-F1
#
_entry.id   AF-A0AAD7DS26-F1
#
_cell.length_a   1.000
_cell.length_b   1.000
_cell.length_c   1.000
_cell.angle_alpha   90.00
_cell.angle_beta   90.00
_cell.angle_gamma   90.00
#
_symmetry.space_group_name_H-M   'P 1'
#
loop_
_entity.id
_entity.type
_entity.pdbx_description
1 polymer ?
#
loop_
_entity_poly.entity_id
_entity_poly.type
_entity_poly.pdbx_seq_one_letter_code
_entity_poly.pdbx_strand_id
1 'polypeptide(L)'
;DLVRDNIIVNMTGVKNRGQGVDTNMEHHVGRVKELFAAKGLYANWERLADISAAIDVIDSVKKSIAMSLDASYSGTGHKTPDTSSLVWRIGGKARELGLNTFDARRENNRVVKASVGGEAVLKSASLATFNKNRRDLLKGLEVEEERDDMPAVDLSLASPENGDCG
;
A
#
# COMPACT_ATOMS: atom_id res chain seq x y z
N ASP A 1 5.85 -29.90 -0.89
CA ASP A 1 6.44 -30.09 0.45
C ASP A 1 5.34 -29.82 1.49
N LEU A 2 4.28 -30.64 1.46
CA LEU A 2 3.01 -30.36 2.17
C LEU A 2 3.16 -30.37 3.71
N VAL A 3 4.16 -31.08 4.21
CA VAL A 3 4.35 -31.27 5.66
C VAL A 3 5.12 -30.10 6.28
N ARG A 4 6.06 -29.47 5.54
CA ARG A 4 6.78 -28.28 6.01
C ARG A 4 5.93 -27.02 6.01
N ASP A 5 5.07 -26.85 5.00
CA ASP A 5 4.18 -25.69 4.89
C ASP A 5 3.11 -25.66 6.01
N ASN A 6 2.79 -26.81 6.62
CA ASN A 6 1.76 -26.94 7.65
C ASN A 6 2.29 -27.04 9.10
N ILE A 7 3.59 -26.78 9.33
CA ILE A 7 4.13 -26.80 10.69
C ILE A 7 3.58 -25.59 11.46
N ILE A 8 2.87 -25.86 12.55
CA ILE A 8 2.44 -24.84 13.51
C ILE A 8 3.55 -24.69 14.55
N VAL A 9 4.15 -23.51 14.62
CA VAL A 9 5.16 -23.13 15.61
C VAL A 9 4.57 -22.16 16.62
N ASN A 10 4.89 -22.33 17.90
CA ASN A 10 4.54 -21.37 18.95
C ASN A 10 5.80 -20.65 19.43
N MET A 11 6.20 -19.61 18.70
CA MET A 11 7.38 -18.80 19.02
C MET A 11 7.23 -18.03 20.35
N THR A 12 6.00 -17.82 20.81
CA THR A 12 5.71 -17.01 22.01
C THR A 12 5.68 -17.82 23.31
N GLY A 13 5.59 -19.15 23.22
CA GLY A 13 5.38 -20.04 24.38
C GLY A 13 3.99 -19.91 25.04
N VAL A 14 3.11 -19.03 24.56
CA VAL A 14 1.77 -18.80 25.13
C VAL A 14 0.79 -19.85 24.62
N LYS A 15 0.04 -20.50 25.51
CA LYS A 15 -0.95 -21.54 25.15
C LYS A 15 -1.96 -20.98 24.13
N ASN A 16 -2.28 -21.78 23.11
CA ASN A 16 -3.22 -21.45 22.01
C ASN A 16 -2.79 -20.28 21.10
N ARG A 17 -1.50 -19.94 21.04
CA ARG A 17 -0.94 -18.93 20.11
C ARG A 17 0.04 -19.52 19.09
N GLY A 18 -0.18 -20.76 18.65
CA GLY A 18 0.56 -21.35 17.55
C GLY A 18 0.23 -20.67 16.23
N GLN A 19 1.24 -20.44 15.39
CA GLN A 19 1.09 -19.86 14.06
C GLN A 19 1.81 -20.74 13.03
N GLY A 20 1.30 -20.83 11.80
CA GLY A 20 1.99 -21.52 10.72
C GLY A 20 3.35 -20.90 10.45
N VAL A 21 4.36 -21.72 10.15
CA VAL A 21 5.73 -21.26 9.83
C VAL A 21 5.72 -20.23 8.71
N ASP A 22 4.94 -20.47 7.66
CA ASP A 22 4.80 -19.56 6.52
C ASP A 22 4.25 -18.19 6.96
N THR A 23 3.16 -18.17 7.71
CA THR A 23 2.58 -16.91 8.22
C THR A 23 3.51 -16.19 9.21
N ASN A 24 4.31 -16.93 9.98
CA ASN A 24 5.32 -16.34 10.86
C ASN A 24 6.44 -15.68 10.02
N MET A 25 6.93 -16.38 8.99
CA MET A 25 7.93 -15.85 8.06
C MET A 25 7.41 -14.62 7.31
N GLU A 26 6.17 -14.68 6.82
CA GLU A 26 5.49 -13.56 6.17
C GLU A 26 5.43 -12.32 7.09
N HIS A 27 5.08 -12.50 8.37
CA HIS A 27 5.07 -11.42 9.35
C HIS A 27 6.46 -10.79 9.55
N HIS A 28 7.53 -11.58 9.65
CA HIS A 28 8.88 -11.04 9.76
C HIS A 28 9.30 -10.30 8.49
N VAL A 29 9.04 -10.86 7.30
CA VAL A 29 9.33 -10.22 6.02
C VAL A 29 8.55 -8.92 5.85
N GLY A 30 7.28 -8.89 6.25
CA GLY A 30 6.44 -7.69 6.23
C GLY A 30 7.02 -6.57 7.09
N ARG A 31 7.46 -6.88 8.31
CA ARG A 31 8.08 -5.89 9.23
C ARG A 31 9.39 -5.35 8.69
N VAL A 32 10.24 -6.21 8.12
CA VAL A 32 11.50 -5.79 7.49
C VAL A 32 11.21 -4.84 6.32
N LYS A 33 10.24 -5.17 5.47
CA LYS A 33 9.83 -4.31 4.34
C LYS A 33 9.31 -2.95 4.82
N GLU A 34 8.51 -2.91 5.87
CA GLU A 34 7.99 -1.66 6.45
C GLU A 34 9.11 -0.73 6.93
N LEU A 35 10.08 -1.28 7.68
CA LEU A 35 11.22 -0.53 8.19
C LEU A 35 12.17 -0.09 7.07
N PHE A 36 12.36 -0.93 6.06
CA PHE A 36 13.17 -0.61 4.89
C PHE A 36 12.53 0.53 4.08
N ALA A 37 11.22 0.45 3.82
CA ALA A 37 10.48 1.49 3.11
C ALA A 37 10.50 2.83 3.86
N ALA A 38 10.42 2.82 5.19
CA ALA A 38 10.48 4.01 6.02
C ALA A 38 11.81 4.80 5.91
N LYS A 39 12.88 4.20 5.37
CA LYS A 39 14.17 4.87 5.14
C LYS A 39 14.24 5.66 3.84
N GLY A 40 13.34 5.41 2.88
CA GLY A 40 13.29 6.13 1.61
C GLY A 40 14.60 6.06 0.82
N LEU A 41 15.19 7.21 0.50
CA LEU A 41 16.39 7.33 -0.33
C LEU A 41 17.65 6.63 0.24
N TYR A 42 17.67 6.37 1.55
CA TYR A 42 18.80 5.69 2.21
C TYR A 42 18.59 4.18 2.35
N ALA A 43 17.56 3.63 1.71
CA ALA A 43 17.29 2.19 1.73
C ALA A 43 18.31 1.46 0.83
N ASN A 44 19.27 0.75 1.45
CA ASN A 44 20.28 -0.04 0.75
C ASN A 44 20.36 -1.48 1.27
N TRP A 45 20.92 -2.40 0.48
CA TRP A 45 20.95 -3.84 0.79
C TRP A 45 21.70 -4.17 2.08
N GLU A 46 22.78 -3.47 2.40
CA GLU A 46 23.51 -3.64 3.66
C GLU A 46 22.61 -3.29 4.86
N ARG A 47 21.84 -2.21 4.76
CA ARG A 47 20.88 -1.85 5.81
C ARG A 47 19.71 -2.81 5.90
N LEU A 48 19.28 -3.40 4.80
CA LEU A 48 18.28 -4.46 4.86
C LEU A 48 18.78 -5.65 5.69
N ALA A 49 20.06 -6.02 5.53
CA ALA A 49 20.70 -7.09 6.30
C ALA A 49 20.83 -6.72 7.79
N ASP A 50 21.23 -5.49 8.11
CA ASP A 50 21.29 -5.01 9.49
C ASP A 50 19.90 -5.02 10.16
N ILE A 51 18.88 -4.53 9.45
CA ILE A 51 17.50 -4.47 9.94
C ILE A 51 16.94 -5.88 10.14
N SER A 52 17.20 -6.80 9.22
CA SER A 52 16.71 -8.17 9.33
C SER A 52 17.34 -8.92 10.49
N ALA A 53 18.64 -8.71 10.75
CA ALA A 53 19.33 -9.30 11.90
C ALA A 53 18.80 -8.76 13.25
N ALA A 54 18.37 -7.51 13.30
CA ALA A 54 17.89 -6.85 14.52
C ALA A 54 16.36 -6.76 14.62
N ILE A 55 15.61 -7.40 13.72
CA ILE A 55 14.16 -7.16 13.56
C ILE A 55 13.35 -7.44 14.82
N ASP A 56 13.72 -8.47 15.58
CA ASP A 56 13.01 -8.86 16.81
C ASP A 56 13.16 -7.80 17.90
N VAL A 57 14.36 -7.24 18.02
CA VAL A 57 14.65 -6.16 18.98
C VAL A 57 13.91 -4.90 18.55
N ILE A 58 13.98 -4.53 17.27
CA ILE A 58 13.32 -3.33 16.74
C ILE A 58 11.79 -3.44 16.90
N ASP A 59 11.20 -4.59 16.62
CA ASP A 59 9.76 -4.85 16.79
C ASP A 59 9.33 -4.74 18.26
N SER A 60 10.14 -5.24 19.19
CA SER A 60 9.88 -5.10 20.63
C SER A 60 9.86 -3.63 21.09
N VAL A 61 10.79 -2.82 20.58
CA VAL A 61 10.87 -1.39 20.87
C VAL A 61 9.69 -0.66 20.24
N LYS A 62 9.35 -0.96 18.98
CA LYS A 62 8.19 -0.38 18.28
C LYS A 62 6.89 -0.64 19.05
N LYS A 63 6.69 -1.86 19.54
CA LYS A 63 5.54 -2.21 20.39
C LYS A 63 5.53 -1.45 21.71
N SER A 64 6.68 -1.32 22.36
CA SER A 64 6.82 -0.59 23.62
C SER A 64 6.49 0.90 23.46
N ILE A 65 6.94 1.52 22.35
CA ILE A 65 6.62 2.91 22.01
C ILE A 65 5.14 3.06 21.66
N ALA A 66 4.56 2.13 20.89
CA ALA A 66 3.14 2.17 20.57
C ALA A 66 2.28 2.11 21.85
N MET A 67 2.64 1.22 22.79
CA MET A 67 1.99 1.13 24.10
C MET A 67 2.16 2.41 24.93
N SER A 68 3.34 3.05 24.92
CA SER A 68 3.56 4.27 25.71
C SER A 68 2.83 5.49 25.13
N LEU A 69 2.58 5.52 23.82
CA LEU A 69 1.84 6.57 23.15
C LEU A 69 0.32 6.35 23.15
N ASP A 70 -0.17 5.29 23.81
CA ASP A 70 -1.56 4.81 23.71
C ASP A 70 -2.03 4.67 22.24
N ALA A 71 -1.08 4.46 21.34
CA ALA A 71 -1.33 4.18 19.95
C ALA A 71 -1.66 2.69 19.87
N SER A 72 -2.93 2.37 19.62
CA SER A 72 -3.36 0.99 19.44
C SER A 72 -2.53 0.36 18.32
N TYR A 73 -1.61 -0.53 18.70
CA TYR A 73 -0.92 -1.42 17.77
C TYR A 73 -1.98 -2.32 17.15
N SER A 74 -2.58 -1.81 16.07
CA SER A 74 -3.58 -2.49 15.29
C SER A 74 -2.80 -3.52 14.49
N GLY A 75 -2.73 -4.75 15.00
CA GLY A 75 -2.12 -5.83 14.26
C GLY A 75 -2.72 -5.86 12.85
N THR A 76 -1.86 -6.01 11.84
CA THR A 76 -2.23 -6.28 10.45
C THR A 76 -2.86 -7.66 10.29
N GLY A 77 -3.76 -8.05 11.19
CA GLY A 77 -4.74 -9.06 10.84
C GLY A 77 -5.53 -8.49 9.67
N HIS A 78 -5.84 -9.33 8.68
CA HIS A 78 -6.72 -9.00 7.55
C HIS A 78 -8.18 -8.73 8.00
N LYS A 79 -8.38 -7.93 9.06
CA LYS A 79 -9.63 -7.26 9.33
C LYS A 79 -9.60 -5.98 8.54
N THR A 80 -10.58 -5.82 7.67
CA THR A 80 -10.86 -4.55 6.99
C THR A 80 -10.83 -3.45 8.04
N PRO A 81 -9.88 -2.49 7.97
CA PRO A 81 -9.81 -1.42 8.93
C PRO A 81 -11.13 -0.64 8.90
N ASP A 82 -11.68 -0.32 10.06
CA ASP A 82 -12.87 0.54 10.14
C ASP A 82 -12.48 1.96 9.73
N THR A 83 -12.77 2.31 8.47
CA THR A 83 -12.48 3.61 7.89
C THR A 83 -13.57 4.64 8.14
N SER A 84 -14.61 4.30 8.91
CA SER A 84 -15.77 5.19 9.14
C SER A 84 -15.33 6.55 9.69
N SER A 85 -14.37 6.59 10.62
CA SER A 85 -13.87 7.83 11.23
C SER A 85 -13.12 8.73 10.24
N LEU A 86 -12.35 8.15 9.32
CA LEU A 86 -11.65 8.84 8.23
C LEU A 86 -12.65 9.42 7.23
N VAL A 87 -13.67 8.64 6.87
CA VAL A 87 -14.76 9.10 5.98
C VAL A 87 -15.48 10.30 6.59
N TRP A 88 -15.80 10.27 7.89
CA TRP A 88 -16.44 11.40 8.57
C TRP A 88 -15.53 12.62 8.69
N ARG A 89 -14.23 12.45 8.89
CA ARG A 89 -13.25 13.57 8.86
C ARG A 89 -13.19 14.23 7.48
N ILE A 90 -13.08 13.43 6.42
CA ILE A 90 -13.06 13.94 5.04
C ILE A 90 -14.39 14.64 4.74
N GLY A 91 -15.52 14.02 5.09
CA GLY A 91 -16.85 14.60 4.91
C GLY A 91 -17.03 15.92 5.67
N GLY A 92 -16.52 15.98 6.91
CA GLY A 92 -16.50 17.20 7.72
C GLY A 92 -15.68 18.32 7.05
N LYS A 93 -14.47 18.00 6.57
CA LYS A 93 -13.62 18.98 5.90
C LYS A 93 -14.17 19.42 4.55
N ALA A 94 -14.76 18.50 3.79
CA ALA A 94 -15.44 18.80 2.54
C ALA A 94 -16.64 19.74 2.76
N ARG A 95 -17.37 19.58 3.88
CA ARG A 95 -18.46 20.48 4.26
C ARG A 95 -17.96 21.86 4.70
N GLU A 96 -16.90 21.90 5.50
CA GLU A 96 -16.27 23.16 5.95
C GLU A 96 -15.78 24.00 4.77
N LEU A 97 -15.16 23.36 3.78
CA LEU A 97 -14.69 24.00 2.53
C LEU A 97 -15.82 24.24 1.51
N GLY A 98 -17.06 23.86 1.83
CA GLY A 98 -18.21 23.96 0.92
C GLY A 98 -18.07 23.11 -0.35
N LEU A 99 -17.16 22.14 -0.41
CA LEU A 99 -16.93 21.31 -1.60
C LEU A 99 -18.15 20.50 -2.01
N ASN A 100 -19.06 20.23 -1.06
CA ASN A 100 -20.34 19.56 -1.27
C ASN A 100 -21.46 20.47 -1.81
N THR A 101 -21.24 21.79 -1.92
CA THR A 101 -22.19 22.73 -2.53
C THR A 101 -21.75 23.11 -3.93
N PHE A 102 -22.69 23.09 -4.88
CA PHE A 102 -22.45 23.56 -6.23
C PHE A 102 -22.26 25.08 -6.24
N ASP A 103 -21.11 25.53 -6.73
CA ASP A 103 -20.77 26.94 -6.90
C ASP A 103 -20.28 27.16 -8.34
N ALA A 104 -21.05 27.95 -9.09
CA ALA A 104 -20.76 28.26 -10.49
C ALA A 104 -19.55 29.18 -10.68
N ARG A 105 -19.06 29.82 -9.61
CA ARG A 105 -17.94 30.77 -9.63
C ARG A 105 -16.59 30.13 -9.32
N ARG A 106 -16.54 28.84 -9.02
CA ARG A 106 -15.28 28.12 -8.80
C ARG A 106 -14.50 27.99 -10.11
N GLU A 107 -13.31 28.57 -10.15
CA GLU A 107 -12.32 28.26 -11.18
C GLU A 107 -12.01 26.75 -11.17
N ASN A 108 -11.96 26.14 -12.36
CA ASN A 108 -11.79 24.69 -12.55
C ASN A 108 -12.97 23.80 -12.14
N ASN A 109 -14.20 24.21 -12.46
CA ASN A 109 -15.40 23.37 -12.42
C ASN A 109 -15.41 22.26 -13.51
N ARG A 110 -14.24 21.66 -13.81
CA ARG A 110 -14.13 20.46 -14.63
C ARG A 110 -14.72 19.31 -13.84
N VAL A 111 -16.04 19.14 -13.96
CA VAL A 111 -16.71 17.89 -13.60
C VAL A 111 -16.25 16.84 -14.60
N VAL A 112 -15.09 16.25 -14.36
CA VAL A 112 -14.71 15.03 -15.05
C VAL A 112 -15.68 13.98 -14.55
N LYS A 113 -16.70 13.66 -15.36
CA LYS A 113 -17.55 12.50 -15.10
C LYS A 113 -16.61 11.29 -15.10
N ALA A 114 -16.22 10.82 -13.92
CA ALA A 114 -15.33 9.67 -13.76
C ALA A 114 -15.86 8.44 -14.49
N SER A 115 -17.18 8.34 -14.70
CA SER A 115 -17.82 7.32 -15.52
C SER A 115 -17.40 7.37 -17.00
N VAL A 116 -17.28 8.55 -17.60
CA VAL A 116 -16.99 8.71 -19.03
C VAL A 116 -15.50 8.47 -19.31
N GLY A 117 -14.62 8.92 -18.42
CA GLY A 117 -13.19 8.65 -18.51
C GLY A 117 -12.84 7.19 -18.20
N GLY A 118 -13.42 6.65 -17.12
CA GLY A 118 -13.18 5.27 -16.69
C GLY A 118 -13.71 4.23 -17.67
N GLU A 119 -14.87 4.45 -18.29
CA GLU A 119 -15.42 3.54 -19.30
C GLU A 119 -14.55 3.48 -20.55
N ALA A 120 -14.06 4.62 -21.04
CA ALA A 120 -13.17 4.66 -22.20
C ALA A 120 -11.86 3.93 -21.92
N VAL A 121 -11.26 4.15 -20.75
CA VAL A 121 -10.01 3.50 -20.33
C VAL A 121 -10.20 1.99 -20.08
N LEU A 122 -11.30 1.57 -19.43
CA LEU A 122 -11.62 0.15 -19.25
C LEU A 122 -11.85 -0.54 -20.61
N LYS A 123 -12.59 0.10 -21.53
CA LYS A 123 -12.82 -0.45 -22.86
C LYS A 123 -11.54 -0.51 -23.70
N SER A 124 -10.66 0.49 -23.58
CA SER A 124 -9.43 0.54 -24.39
C SER A 124 -8.31 -0.34 -23.83
N ALA A 125 -8.16 -0.44 -22.51
CA ALA A 125 -7.04 -1.13 -21.88
C ALA A 125 -7.33 -2.58 -21.52
N SER A 126 -8.54 -2.93 -21.06
CA SER A 126 -8.78 -4.27 -20.49
C SER A 126 -9.49 -5.23 -21.44
N LEU A 127 -10.42 -4.76 -22.28
CA LEU A 127 -11.26 -5.67 -23.07
C LEU A 127 -10.50 -6.34 -24.22
N ALA A 128 -9.62 -5.59 -24.89
CA ALA A 128 -8.82 -6.11 -26.00
C ALA A 128 -7.81 -7.16 -25.50
N THR A 129 -7.09 -6.85 -24.43
CA THR A 129 -6.12 -7.75 -23.77
C THR A 129 -6.82 -8.96 -23.17
N PHE A 130 -7.96 -8.78 -22.48
CA PHE A 130 -8.75 -9.88 -21.94
C PHE A 130 -9.24 -10.84 -23.05
N ASN A 131 -9.74 -10.31 -24.17
CA ASN A 131 -10.19 -11.13 -25.30
C ASN A 131 -9.04 -11.83 -26.04
N LYS A 132 -7.83 -11.27 -26.00
CA LYS A 132 -6.61 -11.91 -26.51
C LYS A 132 -6.22 -13.07 -25.59
N ASN A 133 -6.05 -12.81 -24.29
CA ASN A 133 -5.65 -13.80 -23.29
C ASN A 133 -6.64 -14.96 -23.20
N ARG A 134 -7.95 -14.70 -23.30
CA ARG A 134 -8.97 -15.75 -23.34
C ARG A 134 -8.86 -16.65 -24.59
N ARG A 135 -8.50 -16.10 -25.75
CA ARG A 135 -8.29 -16.88 -26.98
C ARG A 135 -7.00 -17.70 -26.90
N ASP A 136 -5.97 -17.13 -26.31
CA ASP A 136 -4.67 -17.80 -26.17
C ASP A 136 -4.75 -18.94 -25.14
N LEU A 137 -5.49 -18.74 -24.04
CA LEU A 137 -5.83 -19.78 -23.07
C LEU A 137 -6.62 -20.95 -23.71
N LEU A 138 -7.60 -20.65 -24.57
CA LEU A 138 -8.37 -21.68 -25.29
C LEU A 138 -7.51 -22.47 -26.31
N LYS A 139 -6.40 -21.89 -26.77
CA LYS A 139 -5.46 -22.52 -27.69
C LYS A 139 -4.29 -23.22 -26.99
N GLY A 140 -4.21 -23.14 -25.65
CA GLY A 140 -3.12 -23.72 -24.85
C GLY A 140 -1.78 -22.98 -25.01
N LEU A 141 -1.80 -21.72 -25.43
CA LEU A 141 -0.61 -20.87 -25.51
C LEU A 141 -0.37 -20.22 -24.15
N GLU A 142 0.91 -20.15 -23.74
CA GLU A 142 1.34 -19.49 -22.52
C GLU A 142 1.05 -17.98 -22.62
N VAL A 143 0.38 -17.42 -21.61
CA VAL A 143 0.05 -15.98 -21.57
C VAL A 143 1.32 -15.24 -21.14
N GLU A 144 1.91 -14.45 -22.05
CA GLU A 144 3.00 -13.55 -21.69
C GLU A 144 2.50 -12.52 -20.66
N GLU A 145 3.19 -12.40 -19.52
CA GLU A 145 2.93 -11.36 -18.54
C GLU A 145 3.22 -9.99 -19.18
N GLU A 146 2.19 -9.14 -19.25
CA GLU A 146 2.31 -7.76 -19.72
C GLU A 146 3.22 -6.99 -18.74
N ARG A 147 4.36 -6.49 -19.22
CA ARG A 147 5.15 -5.51 -18.48
C ARG A 147 4.41 -4.17 -18.51
N ASP A 148 4.25 -3.56 -17.34
CA ASP A 148 3.65 -2.24 -17.17
C ASP A 148 4.56 -1.17 -17.80
N ASP A 149 4.27 -0.80 -19.04
CA ASP A 149 4.96 0.26 -19.81
C ASP A 149 4.40 1.66 -19.50
N MET A 150 3.86 1.92 -18.30
CA MET A 150 3.54 3.31 -17.93
C MET A 150 4.83 4.14 -17.79
N PRO A 151 5.01 5.21 -18.57
CA PRO A 151 6.15 6.10 -18.39
C PRO A 151 6.09 6.75 -17.00
N ALA A 152 7.25 6.89 -16.37
CA ALA A 152 7.37 7.56 -15.08
C ALA A 152 6.71 8.96 -15.15
N VAL A 153 5.82 9.24 -14.20
CA VAL A 153 5.21 10.57 -14.07
C VAL A 153 6.32 11.54 -13.64
N ASP A 154 6.75 12.40 -14.57
CA ASP A 154 7.69 13.48 -14.30
C ASP A 154 7.03 14.55 -13.43
N LEU A 155 7.22 14.43 -12.11
CA LEU A 155 6.86 15.46 -11.14
C LEU A 155 8.01 16.48 -11.09
N SER A 156 8.01 17.43 -12.03
CA SER A 156 8.85 18.61 -11.92
C SER A 156 8.37 19.48 -10.75
N LEU A 157 9.00 19.27 -9.58
CA LEU A 157 8.96 20.23 -8.49
C LEU A 157 9.78 21.43 -8.92
N ALA A 158 9.12 22.49 -9.35
CA ALA A 158 9.75 23.79 -9.56
C ALA A 158 10.46 24.18 -8.25
N SER A 159 11.79 24.22 -8.29
CA SER A 159 12.60 24.77 -7.22
C SER A 159 12.15 26.20 -6.95
N PRO A 160 11.90 26.60 -5.69
CA PRO A 160 11.61 28.00 -5.40
C PRO A 160 12.83 28.83 -5.79
N GLU A 161 12.58 29.84 -6.63
CA GLU A 161 13.57 30.83 -7.01
C GLU A 161 14.17 31.45 -5.74
N ASN A 162 15.49 31.42 -5.65
CA ASN A 162 16.23 32.07 -4.58
C ASN A 162 15.89 33.57 -4.61
N GLY A 163 15.02 33.98 -3.70
CA GLY A 163 14.75 35.38 -3.42
C GLY A 163 16.01 36.04 -2.89
N ASP A 164 16.60 36.86 -3.75
CA ASP A 164 17.63 37.86 -3.47
C ASP A 164 17.19 38.70 -2.27
N CYS A 165 17.83 38.49 -1.12
CA CYS A 165 17.69 39.36 0.04
C CYS A 165 18.88 40.33 0.02
N GLY A 166 18.61 41.56 -0.44
CA GLY A 166 19.51 42.70 -0.29
C GLY A 166 19.68 43.15 1.15
#